data_AF-C0BEE7-F1
#
_entry.id   AF-C0BEE7-F1
#
_cell.length_a   1.000
_cell.length_b   1.000
_cell.length_c   1.000
_cell.angle_alpha   90.00
_cell.angle_beta   90.00
_cell.angle_gamma   90.00
#
_symmetry.space_group_name_H-M   'P 1'
#
loop_
_entity.id
_entity.type
_entity.pdbx_description
1 polymer ?
#
loop_
_entity_poly.entity_id
_entity_poly.type
_entity_poly.pdbx_seq_one_letter_code
_entity_poly.pdbx_strand_id
1 'polypeptide(L)'
;MRCRFKHKIFQNEENGYTIAIFTTQDTSVPLSARDKYLASRNIIGFSAIGFGLPLTDEIELEMEGRWESGEHGTQYQVENFMEVVPRTKEGILGYLSSGAIKGIGPKMADTIFRKFGLQTLEIMEKNPQELLKIRGISEKKLAAIVESYGKKPGVPGTDDVSGAF
;
A
#
# COMPACT_ATOMS: atom_id res chain seq x y z
N MET A 1 1.94 -4.70 10.41
CA MET A 1 1.23 -5.93 10.01
C MET A 1 0.30 -5.63 8.85
N ARG A 2 0.48 -6.27 7.69
CA ARG A 2 -0.43 -6.08 6.55
C ARG A 2 -1.71 -6.88 6.72
N CYS A 3 -2.85 -6.28 6.46
CA CYS A 3 -4.15 -6.92 6.65
C CYS A 3 -5.25 -6.30 5.79
N ARG A 4 -6.37 -7.02 5.65
CA ARG A 4 -7.56 -6.57 4.93
C ARG A 4 -8.80 -6.75 5.79
N PHE A 5 -9.68 -5.76 5.76
CA PHE A 5 -10.97 -5.82 6.46
C PHE A 5 -11.78 -7.05 6.04
N LYS A 6 -12.48 -7.67 6.99
CA LYS A 6 -13.38 -8.80 6.72
C LYS A 6 -14.82 -8.50 7.09
N HIS A 7 -15.06 -8.09 8.32
CA HIS A 7 -16.38 -7.60 8.76
C HIS A 7 -16.25 -6.81 10.05
N LYS A 8 -17.21 -5.91 10.28
CA LYS A 8 -17.35 -5.13 11.50
C LYS A 8 -18.01 -5.98 12.59
N ILE A 9 -17.50 -5.89 13.82
CA ILE A 9 -18.18 -6.39 15.02
C ILE A 9 -18.97 -5.27 15.68
N PHE A 10 -18.30 -4.13 15.91
CA PHE A 10 -18.87 -2.96 16.57
C PHE A 10 -18.23 -1.68 16.05
N GLN A 11 -18.99 -0.59 16.03
CA GLN A 11 -18.47 0.74 15.82
C GLN A 11 -19.32 1.75 16.58
N ASN A 12 -18.67 2.65 17.31
CA ASN A 12 -19.29 3.86 17.82
C ASN A 12 -19.12 4.97 16.77
N GLU A 13 -20.22 5.43 16.19
CA GLU A 13 -20.20 6.47 15.14
C GLU A 13 -19.82 7.85 15.67
N GLU A 14 -19.99 8.11 16.98
CA GLU A 14 -19.72 9.42 17.58
C GLU A 14 -18.22 9.70 17.73
N ASN A 15 -17.43 8.68 18.11
CA ASN A 15 -15.99 8.82 18.33
C ASN A 15 -15.11 7.97 17.40
N GLY A 16 -15.71 7.14 16.55
CA GLY A 16 -14.99 6.28 15.61
C GLY A 16 -14.36 5.02 16.24
N TYR A 17 -14.60 4.73 17.52
CA TYR A 17 -14.14 3.50 18.16
C TYR A 17 -14.70 2.29 17.42
N THR A 18 -13.83 1.36 17.05
CA THR A 18 -14.15 0.28 16.12
C THR A 18 -13.57 -1.03 16.63
N ILE A 19 -14.38 -2.08 16.57
CA ILE A 19 -13.94 -3.47 16.71
C ILE A 19 -14.31 -4.17 15.40
N ALA A 20 -13.31 -4.71 14.71
CA ALA A 20 -13.52 -5.40 13.44
C ALA A 20 -12.60 -6.61 13.29
N ILE A 21 -13.00 -7.54 12.45
CA ILE A 21 -12.16 -8.67 12.04
C ILE A 21 -11.38 -8.27 10.79
N PHE A 22 -10.07 -8.48 10.85
CA PHE A 22 -9.15 -8.35 9.72
C PHE A 22 -8.55 -9.71 9.40
N THR A 23 -8.10 -9.87 8.15
CA THR A 23 -7.38 -11.06 7.67
C THR A 23 -5.97 -10.68 7.26
N THR A 24 -5.03 -11.59 7.47
CA THR A 24 -3.62 -11.39 7.12
C THR A 24 -2.98 -12.70 6.63
N GLN A 25 -1.81 -12.57 6.00
CA GLN A 25 -0.91 -13.69 5.75
C GLN A 25 0.21 -13.77 6.79
N ASP A 26 0.29 -12.79 7.70
CA ASP A 26 1.31 -12.72 8.73
C ASP A 26 1.13 -13.87 9.74
N THR A 27 2.07 -14.82 9.70
CA THR A 27 2.05 -16.01 10.56
C THR A 27 2.43 -15.70 12.00
N SER A 28 2.93 -14.48 12.30
CA SER A 28 3.27 -14.05 13.67
C SER A 28 2.04 -13.78 14.54
N VAL A 29 0.83 -13.72 13.96
CA VAL A 29 -0.42 -13.60 14.72
C VAL A 29 -0.52 -14.75 15.75
N PRO A 30 -0.61 -14.44 17.06
CA PRO A 30 -0.69 -15.44 18.12
C PRO A 30 -1.86 -16.39 17.92
N LEU A 31 -1.67 -17.69 18.20
CA LEU A 31 -2.73 -18.68 18.07
C LEU A 31 -3.97 -18.36 18.92
N SER A 32 -3.79 -17.74 20.09
CA SER A 32 -4.88 -17.31 20.97
C SER A 32 -5.72 -16.17 20.38
N ALA A 33 -5.17 -15.39 19.44
CA ALA A 33 -5.82 -14.27 18.79
C ALA A 33 -6.48 -14.64 17.45
N ARG A 34 -6.25 -15.85 16.95
CA ARG A 34 -6.79 -16.29 15.66
C ARG A 34 -8.28 -16.59 15.76
N ASP A 35 -9.05 -15.96 14.89
CA ASP A 35 -10.47 -16.26 14.72
C ASP A 35 -10.67 -17.74 14.37
N LYS A 36 -11.46 -18.45 15.20
CA LYS A 36 -11.62 -19.90 15.10
C LYS A 36 -12.28 -20.34 13.79
N TYR A 37 -13.26 -19.57 13.32
CA TYR A 37 -13.99 -19.89 12.10
C TYR A 37 -13.09 -19.73 10.88
N LEU A 38 -12.34 -18.64 10.79
CA LEU A 38 -11.39 -18.39 9.71
C LEU A 38 -10.22 -19.37 9.75
N ALA A 39 -9.71 -19.70 10.94
CA ALA A 39 -8.64 -20.68 11.10
C ALA A 39 -9.05 -22.07 10.56
N SER A 40 -10.31 -22.50 10.74
CA SER A 40 -10.83 -23.75 10.16
C SER A 40 -10.80 -23.80 8.62
N ARG A 41 -10.66 -22.64 7.97
CA ARG A 41 -10.56 -22.46 6.52
C ARG A 41 -9.13 -22.11 6.08
N ASN A 42 -8.15 -22.29 6.96
CA ASN A 42 -6.76 -21.95 6.74
C ASN A 42 -6.54 -20.44 6.45
N ILE A 43 -7.36 -19.58 7.05
CA ILE A 43 -7.26 -18.12 6.95
C ILE A 43 -6.87 -17.58 8.33
N ILE A 44 -5.85 -16.73 8.39
CA ILE A 44 -5.47 -16.04 9.62
C ILE A 44 -6.34 -14.79 9.74
N GLY A 45 -7.36 -14.88 10.59
CA GLY A 45 -8.18 -13.73 10.99
C GLY A 45 -7.92 -13.34 12.43
N PHE A 46 -8.06 -12.06 12.76
CA PHE A 46 -7.92 -11.55 14.12
C PHE A 46 -8.85 -10.37 14.37
N SER A 47 -9.20 -10.13 15.64
CA SER A 47 -9.94 -8.95 16.06
C SER A 47 -8.99 -7.78 16.30
N ALA A 48 -9.25 -6.65 15.66
CA ALA A 48 -8.54 -5.40 15.87
C ALA A 48 -9.47 -4.36 16.51
N ILE A 49 -8.92 -3.57 17.42
CA ILE A 49 -9.57 -2.46 18.12
C ILE A 49 -8.80 -1.18 17.79
N GLY A 50 -9.51 -0.12 17.46
CA GLY A 50 -8.90 1.19 17.21
C GLY A 50 -9.94 2.26 16.90
N PHE A 51 -9.47 3.43 16.50
CA PHE A 51 -10.32 4.55 16.13
C PHE A 51 -10.19 4.86 14.63
N GLY A 52 -11.30 5.09 13.95
CA GLY A 52 -11.32 5.47 12.53
C GLY A 52 -10.80 4.39 11.58
N LEU A 53 -10.83 3.11 11.98
CA LEU A 53 -10.35 2.01 11.14
C LEU A 53 -11.18 1.91 9.85
N PRO A 54 -10.55 1.81 8.66
CA PRO A 54 -11.27 1.61 7.41
C PRO A 54 -12.04 0.30 7.40
N LEU A 55 -13.33 0.39 7.07
CA LEU A 55 -14.28 -0.73 7.05
C LEU A 55 -14.60 -1.16 5.61
N THR A 56 -13.57 -1.29 4.77
CA THR A 56 -13.67 -1.70 3.38
C THR A 56 -12.61 -2.74 3.05
N ASP A 57 -13.01 -3.77 2.30
CA ASP A 57 -12.09 -4.81 1.80
C ASP A 57 -11.45 -4.43 0.46
N GLU A 58 -11.74 -3.25 -0.09
CA GLU A 58 -11.15 -2.75 -1.34
C GLU A 58 -9.65 -2.43 -1.16
N ILE A 59 -9.25 -1.99 0.03
CA ILE A 59 -7.88 -1.58 0.34
C ILE A 59 -7.15 -2.61 1.22
N GLU A 60 -5.84 -2.65 1.10
CA GLU A 60 -4.97 -3.32 2.07
C GLU A 60 -4.45 -2.28 3.05
N LEU A 61 -4.34 -2.64 4.32
CA LEU A 61 -3.81 -1.78 5.38
C LEU A 61 -2.51 -2.35 5.91
N GLU A 62 -1.62 -1.47 6.34
CA GLU A 62 -0.49 -1.79 7.20
C GLU A 62 -0.75 -1.20 8.59
N MET A 63 -0.97 -2.07 9.58
CA MET A 63 -1.29 -1.69 10.96
C MET A 63 -0.08 -1.85 11.89
N GLU A 64 0.08 -0.90 12.79
CA GLU A 64 1.02 -0.93 13.91
C GLU A 64 0.23 -0.93 15.22
N GLY A 65 0.76 -1.62 16.22
CA GLY A 65 0.04 -1.85 17.46
C GLY A 65 0.56 -3.05 18.23
N ARG A 66 -0.25 -3.51 19.17
CA ARG A 66 0.14 -4.58 20.11
C ARG A 66 -1.01 -5.54 20.42
N TRP A 67 -0.66 -6.78 20.74
CA TRP A 67 -1.61 -7.77 21.21
C TRP A 67 -1.91 -7.56 22.69
N GLU A 68 -3.19 -7.45 23.04
CA GLU A 68 -3.65 -7.40 24.43
C GLU A 68 -4.68 -8.48 24.68
N SER A 69 -4.59 -9.14 25.83
CA SER A 69 -5.58 -10.15 26.25
C SER A 69 -6.52 -9.53 27.28
N GLY A 70 -7.81 -9.64 27.02
CA GLY A 70 -8.86 -9.19 27.93
C GLY A 70 -9.98 -10.23 28.07
N GLU A 71 -11.10 -9.80 28.64
CA GLU A 71 -12.29 -10.64 28.86
C GLU A 71 -12.82 -11.26 27.54
N HIS A 72 -12.68 -10.53 26.43
CA HIS A 72 -13.15 -10.94 25.10
C HIS A 72 -12.08 -11.68 24.27
N GLY A 73 -10.99 -12.11 24.90
CA GLY A 73 -9.88 -12.81 24.25
C GLY A 73 -8.73 -11.89 23.86
N THR A 74 -7.77 -12.42 23.08
CA THR A 74 -6.62 -11.65 22.61
C THR A 74 -7.01 -10.85 21.36
N GLN A 75 -6.84 -9.53 21.43
CA GLN A 75 -7.18 -8.58 20.36
C GLN A 75 -5.97 -7.71 20.03
N TYR A 76 -5.94 -7.18 18.80
CA TYR A 76 -4.89 -6.27 18.36
C TYR A 76 -5.32 -4.83 18.62
N GLN A 77 -4.64 -4.13 19.54
CA GLN A 77 -4.83 -2.70 19.76
C GLN A 77 -4.05 -1.94 18.68
N VAL A 78 -4.79 -1.34 17.75
CA VAL A 78 -4.23 -0.54 16.66
C VAL A 78 -3.83 0.83 17.20
N GLU A 79 -2.54 1.13 17.10
CA GLU A 79 -1.97 2.43 17.48
C GLU A 79 -1.87 3.35 16.26
N ASN A 80 -1.52 2.78 15.10
CA ASN A 80 -1.43 3.50 13.84
C ASN A 80 -1.76 2.55 12.67
N PHE A 81 -2.20 3.11 11.54
CA PHE A 81 -2.36 2.35 10.30
C PHE A 81 -2.20 3.25 9.07
N MET A 82 -1.80 2.63 7.96
CA MET A 82 -1.72 3.29 6.66
C MET A 82 -2.36 2.42 5.59
N GLU A 83 -2.92 3.05 4.56
CA GLU A 83 -3.35 2.36 3.35
C GLU A 83 -2.11 1.89 2.56
N VAL A 84 -2.05 0.60 2.26
CA VAL A 84 -1.07 0.05 1.32
C VAL A 84 -1.61 0.29 -0.08
N VAL A 85 -1.05 1.30 -0.74
CA VAL A 85 -1.34 1.55 -2.15
C VAL A 85 -0.72 0.44 -2.99
N PRO A 86 -1.51 -0.43 -3.64
CA PRO A 86 -0.97 -1.50 -4.44
C PRO A 86 -0.25 -0.91 -5.67
N ARG A 87 0.98 -1.36 -5.91
CA ARG A 87 1.64 -1.12 -7.20
C ARG A 87 0.92 -1.97 -8.26
N THR A 88 -0.12 -1.41 -8.88
CA THR A 88 -0.87 -2.08 -9.95
C THR A 88 -0.33 -1.68 -11.31
N LYS A 89 -0.58 -2.53 -12.31
CA LYS A 89 -0.29 -2.20 -13.71
C LYS A 89 -1.02 -0.92 -14.12
N GLU A 90 -2.31 -0.84 -13.79
CA GLU A 90 -3.19 0.27 -14.13
C GLU A 90 -2.72 1.57 -13.46
N GLY A 91 -2.33 1.51 -12.19
CA GLY A 91 -1.78 2.64 -11.45
C GLY A 91 -0.46 3.13 -12.04
N ILE A 92 0.46 2.22 -12.36
CA ILE A 92 1.75 2.59 -12.98
C ILE A 92 1.52 3.19 -14.37
N LEU A 93 0.73 2.53 -15.22
CA LEU A 93 0.43 3.03 -16.57
C LEU A 93 -0.29 4.38 -16.52
N GLY A 94 -1.26 4.54 -15.62
CA GLY A 94 -1.98 5.79 -15.39
C GLY A 94 -1.04 6.91 -14.97
N TYR A 95 -0.20 6.68 -13.97
CA TYR A 95 0.78 7.67 -13.52
C TYR A 95 1.77 8.06 -14.62
N LEU A 96 2.37 7.07 -15.30
CA LEU A 96 3.32 7.32 -16.38
C LEU A 96 2.71 8.11 -17.54
N SER A 97 1.44 7.87 -17.86
CA SER A 97 0.75 8.50 -18.99
C SER A 97 -0.07 9.74 -18.62
N SER A 98 -0.09 10.12 -17.35
CA SER A 98 -0.85 11.27 -16.79
C SER A 98 -0.41 12.64 -17.33
N GLY A 99 0.74 12.70 -18.01
CA GLY A 99 1.37 13.96 -18.41
C GLY A 99 2.26 14.57 -17.33
N ALA A 100 2.30 14.01 -16.11
CA ALA A 100 3.24 14.42 -15.07
C ALA A 100 4.71 14.21 -15.49
N ILE A 101 4.98 13.13 -16.23
CA ILE A 101 6.32 12.80 -16.70
C ILE A 101 6.45 13.18 -18.19
N LYS A 102 7.26 14.20 -18.46
CA LYS A 102 7.45 14.72 -19.80
C LYS A 102 8.05 13.67 -20.71
N GLY A 103 7.43 13.48 -21.87
CA GLY A 103 7.89 12.53 -22.89
C GLY A 103 7.36 11.11 -22.74
N ILE A 104 6.57 10.81 -21.69
CA ILE A 104 5.89 9.52 -21.54
C ILE A 104 4.40 9.69 -21.84
N GLY A 105 3.99 9.29 -23.04
CA GLY A 105 2.58 9.10 -23.40
C GLY A 105 2.15 7.63 -23.23
N PRO A 106 0.86 7.30 -23.43
CA PRO A 106 0.31 5.96 -23.19
C PRO A 106 1.09 4.81 -23.84
N LYS A 107 1.52 4.97 -25.10
CA LYS A 107 2.34 3.96 -25.81
C LYS A 107 3.70 3.74 -25.17
N MET A 108 4.34 4.81 -24.72
CA MET A 108 5.64 4.72 -24.06
C MET A 108 5.49 4.13 -22.65
N ALA A 109 4.45 4.52 -21.91
CA ALA A 109 4.10 3.93 -20.63
C ALA A 109 3.92 2.41 -20.73
N ASP A 110 3.15 1.93 -21.72
CA ASP A 110 2.97 0.49 -21.97
C ASP A 110 4.30 -0.19 -22.31
N THR A 111 5.16 0.45 -23.11
CA THR A 111 6.48 -0.11 -23.46
C THR A 111 7.41 -0.21 -22.24
N ILE A 112 7.42 0.81 -21.38
CA ILE A 112 8.19 0.83 -20.14
C ILE A 112 7.68 -0.25 -19.19
N PHE A 113 6.37 -0.34 -18.98
CA PHE A 113 5.77 -1.34 -18.11
C PHE A 113 6.00 -2.77 -18.63
N ARG A 114 5.89 -3.02 -19.93
CA ARG A 114 6.19 -4.35 -20.51
C ARG A 114 7.61 -4.81 -20.22
N LYS A 115 8.56 -3.88 -20.10
CA LYS A 115 9.96 -4.20 -19.82
C LYS A 115 10.24 -4.43 -18.34
N PHE A 116 9.62 -3.64 -17.46
CA PHE A 116 10.00 -3.56 -16.04
C PHE A 116 8.91 -3.99 -15.06
N GLY A 117 7.67 -4.15 -15.51
CA GLY A 117 6.53 -4.55 -14.70
C GLY A 117 6.31 -3.67 -13.48
N LEU A 118 6.02 -4.28 -12.34
CA LEU A 118 5.77 -3.56 -11.08
C LEU A 118 7.00 -2.82 -10.52
N GLN A 119 8.20 -3.08 -11.08
CA GLN A 119 9.44 -2.41 -10.69
C GLN A 119 9.67 -1.10 -11.45
N THR A 120 8.79 -0.73 -12.39
CA THR A 120 8.95 0.46 -13.23
C THR A 120 9.26 1.73 -12.43
N LEU A 121 8.48 2.05 -11.40
CA LEU A 121 8.67 3.29 -10.62
C LEU A 121 10.01 3.29 -9.87
N GLU A 122 10.38 2.14 -9.29
CA GLU A 122 11.65 1.99 -8.59
C GLU A 122 12.85 2.12 -9.54
N ILE A 123 12.74 1.58 -10.75
CA ILE A 123 13.78 1.74 -11.78
C ILE A 123 13.89 3.20 -12.20
N MET A 124 12.77 3.90 -12.38
CA MET A 124 12.78 5.32 -12.71
C MET A 124 13.39 6.19 -11.61
N GLU A 125 13.22 5.81 -10.35
CA GLU A 125 13.77 6.50 -9.19
C GLU A 125 15.26 6.20 -8.97
N LYS A 126 15.63 4.92 -8.89
CA LYS A 126 16.96 4.49 -8.47
C LYS A 126 17.93 4.32 -9.64
N ASN A 127 17.45 3.83 -10.79
CA ASN A 127 18.29 3.43 -11.93
C ASN A 127 17.70 3.91 -13.27
N PRO A 128 17.41 5.21 -13.47
CA PRO A 128 16.69 5.69 -14.65
C PRO A 128 17.41 5.40 -15.97
N GLN A 129 18.73 5.20 -15.95
CA GLN A 129 19.53 4.83 -17.12
C GLN A 129 19.06 3.54 -17.80
N GLU A 130 18.42 2.63 -17.06
CA GLU A 130 17.83 1.40 -17.60
C GLU A 130 16.77 1.68 -18.69
N LEU A 131 16.13 2.85 -18.66
CA LEU A 131 15.18 3.28 -19.68
C LEU A 131 15.81 3.41 -21.07
N LEU A 132 17.13 3.65 -21.19
CA LEU A 132 17.82 3.70 -22.49
C LEU A 132 17.78 2.36 -23.24
N LYS A 133 17.53 1.26 -22.52
CA LYS A 133 17.33 -0.06 -23.13
C LYS A 133 15.96 -0.18 -23.84
N ILE A 134 15.14 0.87 -23.86
CA ILE A 134 13.85 0.93 -24.56
C ILE A 134 14.02 1.71 -25.85
N ARG A 135 13.67 1.06 -26.98
CA ARG A 135 13.64 1.72 -28.28
C ARG A 135 12.72 2.95 -28.24
N GLY A 136 13.26 4.11 -28.61
CA GLY A 136 12.52 5.38 -28.58
C GLY A 136 12.72 6.23 -27.33
N ILE A 137 13.57 5.79 -26.39
CA ILE A 137 14.12 6.61 -25.31
C ILE A 137 15.59 6.92 -25.66
N SER A 138 15.85 8.16 -26.06
CA SER A 138 17.21 8.69 -26.22
C SER A 138 17.71 9.33 -24.93
N GLU A 139 19.00 9.61 -24.82
CA GLU A 139 19.57 10.34 -23.66
C GLU A 139 18.87 11.67 -23.41
N LYS A 140 18.56 12.43 -24.46
CA LYS A 140 17.78 13.67 -24.35
C LYS A 140 16.39 13.44 -23.75
N LYS A 141 15.72 12.36 -24.15
CA LYS A 141 14.39 12.01 -23.63
C LYS A 141 14.47 11.52 -22.19
N LEU A 142 15.48 10.73 -21.88
CA LEU A 142 15.77 10.29 -20.52
C LEU A 142 16.01 11.50 -19.60
N ALA A 143 16.81 12.47 -20.01
CA ALA A 143 17.05 13.68 -19.23
C ALA A 143 15.74 14.42 -18.91
N ALA A 144 14.83 14.56 -19.88
CA ALA A 144 13.51 15.16 -19.65
C ALA A 144 12.62 14.33 -18.72
N ILE A 145 12.67 13.00 -18.82
CA ILE A 145 11.96 12.09 -17.91
C ILE A 145 12.49 12.28 -16.49
N VAL A 146 13.81 12.23 -16.28
CA VAL A 146 14.44 12.40 -14.96
C VAL A 146 14.15 13.78 -14.38
N GLU A 147 14.23 14.86 -15.18
CA GLU A 147 13.92 16.20 -14.72
C GLU A 147 12.46 16.33 -14.27
N SER A 148 11.52 15.81 -15.06
CA SER A 148 10.09 15.87 -14.72
C SER A 148 9.69 14.93 -13.59
N TYR A 149 10.36 13.79 -13.45
CA TYR A 149 10.17 12.88 -12.32
C TYR A 149 10.74 13.47 -11.02
N GLY A 150 11.87 14.20 -11.09
CA GLY A 150 12.49 14.89 -9.96
C GLY A 150 11.81 16.20 -9.55
N LYS A 151 11.07 16.87 -10.45
CA LYS A 151 10.15 17.96 -10.10
C LYS A 151 8.81 17.37 -9.62
N LYS A 152 8.67 17.14 -8.32
CA LYS A 152 7.38 16.74 -7.72
C LYS A 152 6.33 17.85 -7.89
N PRO A 153 5.13 17.57 -8.43
CA PRO A 153 3.88 17.82 -7.75
C PRO A 153 3.54 16.57 -6.91
N GLY A 154 3.15 16.78 -5.65
CA GLY A 154 3.01 15.74 -4.63
C GLY A 154 2.22 14.51 -5.08
N VAL A 155 2.82 13.34 -4.85
CA VAL A 155 2.11 12.06 -4.82
C VAL A 155 1.61 11.91 -3.37
N PRO A 156 0.30 11.74 -3.14
CA PRO A 156 -0.20 11.43 -1.80
C PRO A 156 0.36 10.05 -1.39
N GLY A 157 1.06 9.97 -0.27
CA GLY A 157 1.56 8.71 0.29
C GLY A 157 3.06 8.61 0.56
N THR A 158 3.83 9.69 0.44
CA THR A 158 5.21 9.74 0.98
C THR A 158 5.42 11.02 1.77
N ASP A 159 4.77 11.13 2.93
CA ASP A 159 5.31 11.93 4.02
C ASP A 159 6.20 11.00 4.84
N ASP A 160 7.46 10.96 4.44
CA ASP A 160 8.56 10.45 5.24
C ASP A 160 8.70 11.40 6.43
N VAL A 161 8.15 11.00 7.59
CA VAL A 161 8.39 11.64 8.89
C VAL A 161 9.82 11.34 9.34
N SER A 162 10.79 11.92 8.65
CA SER A 162 12.18 11.98 9.11
C SER A 162 12.63 13.43 9.10
N GLY A 163 12.27 14.16 10.16
CA GLY A 163 12.65 15.56 10.29
C GLY A 163 12.07 16.30 11.48
N ALA A 164 12.25 15.80 12.70
CA ALA A 164 12.30 16.64 13.90
C ALA A 164 12.99 15.87 15.05
N PHE A 165 14.20 16.29 15.37
CA PHE A 165 14.69 16.24 16.75
C PHE A 165 13.99 17.35 17.54
#